data_AF-A0A8J7MV56-F1
#
_entry.id   AF-A0A8J7MV56-F1
#
_cell.length_a   1.000
_cell.length_b   1.000
_cell.length_c   1.000
_cell.angle_alpha   90.00
_cell.angle_beta   90.00
_cell.angle_gamma   90.00
#
_symmetry.space_group_name_H-M   'P 1'
#
loop_
_entity.id
_entity.type
_entity.pdbx_description
1 polymer ?
#
loop_
_entity_poly.entity_id
_entity_poly.type
_entity_poly.pdbx_seq_one_letter_code
_entity_poly.pdbx_strand_id
1 'polypeptide(L)'
;MGVAVAGGLTGMAALRPAPVPALPRLPPPRGTLATYHLGHSLVGRDMPAMLAQLAGHDHASQLGWGASLAQHRTGDVPGFAAENTHPAHRPVAEAMASGRYDALVVTEMVELRDALRWHDSAVHLAHWAARARAGNPSIRVFLYETWHRLDDPVGWLNRIDGDMQTLWLDRLLYPASQEAGPIYLIPGGQVMAAAARAAEAGLLPGLTDRRQFFATGPDGRPDTIHFNDLGAWLMALTHYAVMYQRPPVGLPHRLARADDSPAHSVPEAAAKVLQQVVWQVVTRYPATGMVAAVG
;
A
#
# COMPACT_ATOMS: atom_id res chain seq x y z
N MET A 1 -60.26 28.57 -32.45
CA MET A 1 -60.16 28.33 -30.99
C MET A 1 -59.49 26.98 -30.82
N GLY A 2 -58.19 26.92 -30.51
CA GLY A 2 -57.65 26.64 -29.16
C GLY A 2 -57.80 25.14 -28.84
N VAL A 3 -56.80 24.33 -28.49
CA VAL A 3 -55.57 24.52 -27.71
C VAL A 3 -54.64 23.33 -28.02
N ALA A 4 -53.33 23.55 -28.19
CA ALA A 4 -52.33 22.48 -28.12
C ALA A 4 -51.39 22.77 -26.95
N VAL A 5 -51.36 21.86 -25.98
CA VAL A 5 -50.49 21.90 -24.79
C VAL A 5 -49.17 21.22 -25.17
N ALA A 6 -48.07 21.97 -25.16
CA ALA A 6 -46.72 21.42 -25.21
C ALA A 6 -46.11 21.49 -23.80
N GLY A 7 -46.04 20.32 -23.14
CA GLY A 7 -45.33 20.17 -21.87
C GLY A 7 -43.83 20.02 -22.11
N GLY A 8 -43.04 20.93 -21.58
CA GLY A 8 -41.58 20.82 -21.53
C GLY A 8 -41.14 20.00 -20.31
N LEU A 9 -40.42 18.91 -20.56
CA LEU A 9 -39.62 18.23 -19.54
C LEU A 9 -38.19 18.80 -19.62
N THR A 10 -37.89 19.74 -18.73
CA THR A 10 -36.53 20.21 -18.46
C THR A 10 -35.74 19.09 -17.76
N GLY A 11 -34.64 18.70 -18.40
CA GLY A 11 -33.72 17.69 -17.88
C GLY A 11 -33.08 18.10 -16.56
N MET A 12 -33.09 17.19 -15.59
CA MET A 12 -32.20 17.25 -14.44
C MET A 12 -30.77 16.96 -14.94
N ALA A 13 -29.94 17.99 -15.04
CA ALA A 13 -28.51 17.81 -15.17
C ALA A 13 -28.00 17.14 -13.89
N ALA A 14 -27.49 15.91 -14.02
CA ALA A 14 -26.79 15.24 -12.93
C ALA A 14 -25.62 16.13 -12.49
N LEU A 15 -25.68 16.62 -11.24
CA LEU A 15 -24.59 17.35 -10.61
C LEU A 15 -23.33 16.48 -10.69
N ARG A 16 -22.34 16.93 -11.45
CA ARG A 16 -20.99 16.34 -11.39
C ARG A 16 -20.52 16.43 -9.94
N PRO A 17 -20.02 15.34 -9.33
CA PRO A 17 -19.42 15.44 -8.01
C PRO A 17 -18.31 16.49 -8.05
N ALA A 18 -18.23 17.31 -7.01
CA ALA A 18 -17.18 18.31 -6.90
C ALA A 18 -15.81 17.60 -7.02
N PRO A 19 -14.83 18.22 -7.70
CA PRO A 19 -13.49 17.65 -7.77
C PRO A 19 -12.95 17.47 -6.35
N VAL A 20 -12.49 16.26 -6.05
CA VAL A 20 -11.81 15.97 -4.78
C VAL A 20 -10.61 16.92 -4.67
N PRO A 21 -10.45 17.67 -3.56
CA PRO A 21 -9.29 18.53 -3.38
C PRO A 21 -8.01 17.70 -3.51
N ALA A 22 -7.06 18.15 -4.32
CA ALA A 22 -5.76 17.50 -4.43
C ALA A 22 -5.09 17.44 -3.05
N LEU A 23 -4.50 16.29 -2.71
CA LEU A 23 -3.76 16.15 -1.45
C LEU A 23 -2.63 17.20 -1.39
N PRO A 24 -2.37 17.78 -0.21
CA PRO A 24 -1.25 18.69 -0.05
C PRO A 24 0.07 17.97 -0.34
N ARG A 25 1.08 18.72 -0.77
CA ARG A 25 2.42 18.15 -0.98
C ARG A 25 3.01 17.70 0.35
N LEU A 26 3.67 16.54 0.35
CA LEU A 26 4.35 16.00 1.52
C LEU A 26 5.85 16.28 1.42
N PRO A 27 6.43 17.18 2.25
CA PRO A 27 7.87 17.42 2.19
C PRO A 27 8.67 16.19 2.64
N PRO A 28 9.88 15.96 2.10
CA PRO A 28 10.79 14.94 2.61
C PRO A 28 10.98 15.08 4.13
N PRO A 29 11.03 13.98 4.89
CA PRO A 29 11.27 14.04 6.32
C PRO A 29 12.70 14.53 6.60
N ARG A 30 12.89 15.25 7.72
CA ARG A 30 14.20 15.75 8.15
C ARG A 30 15.10 14.64 8.73
N GLY A 31 14.51 13.54 9.18
CA GLY A 31 15.21 12.41 9.80
C GLY A 31 14.54 11.09 9.47
N THR A 32 14.82 10.08 10.29
CA THR A 32 14.17 8.78 10.25
C THR A 32 12.70 8.90 10.66
N LEU A 33 11.88 7.93 10.24
CA LEU A 33 10.46 7.85 10.58
C LEU A 33 10.22 6.56 11.34
N ALA A 34 10.04 6.62 12.66
CA ALA A 34 9.59 5.44 13.40
C ALA A 34 8.23 5.00 12.85
N THR A 35 8.15 3.80 12.29
CA THR A 35 7.03 3.41 11.42
C THR A 35 6.18 2.32 12.05
N TYR A 36 4.87 2.51 12.06
CA TYR A 36 3.92 1.47 12.46
C TYR A 36 3.18 0.93 11.24
N HIS A 37 3.12 -0.40 11.11
CA HIS A 37 2.37 -1.08 10.05
C HIS A 37 1.13 -1.80 10.61
N LEU A 38 -0.03 -1.49 10.06
CA LEU A 38 -1.29 -2.16 10.39
C LEU A 38 -1.88 -2.81 9.14
N GLY A 39 -2.20 -4.10 9.23
CA GLY A 39 -2.84 -4.79 8.12
C GLY A 39 -2.67 -6.30 8.19
N HIS A 40 -2.25 -6.91 7.10
CA HIS A 40 -2.31 -8.37 6.97
C HIS A 40 -1.07 -8.95 6.29
N SER A 41 -1.14 -10.22 5.89
CA SER A 41 -0.03 -10.99 5.30
C SER A 41 0.66 -10.35 4.09
N LEU A 42 0.06 -9.37 3.38
CA LEU A 42 0.71 -8.62 2.30
C LEU A 42 1.55 -7.42 2.78
N VAL A 43 1.50 -7.11 4.08
CA VAL A 43 2.57 -6.38 4.78
C VAL A 43 3.65 -7.37 5.16
N GLY A 44 3.26 -8.51 5.75
CA GLY A 44 4.21 -9.52 6.23
C GLY A 44 5.18 -8.98 7.30
N ARG A 45 6.12 -9.81 7.73
CA ARG A 45 7.14 -9.42 8.73
C ARG A 45 8.40 -8.89 8.06
N ASP A 46 8.75 -9.46 6.92
CA ASP A 46 10.01 -9.19 6.24
C ASP A 46 10.04 -7.81 5.57
N MET A 47 8.95 -7.37 4.95
CA MET A 47 8.94 -6.06 4.28
C MET A 47 9.19 -4.91 5.26
N PRO A 48 8.50 -4.81 6.43
CA PRO A 48 8.83 -3.80 7.45
C PRO A 48 10.28 -3.86 7.94
N ALA A 49 10.82 -5.06 8.16
CA ALA A 49 12.21 -5.24 8.57
C ALA A 49 13.21 -4.81 7.50
N MET A 50 12.93 -5.09 6.22
CA MET A 50 13.72 -4.63 5.08
C MET A 50 13.64 -3.11 4.94
N LEU A 51 12.46 -2.52 5.08
CA LEU A 51 12.29 -1.07 5.08
C LEU A 51 13.11 -0.40 6.20
N ALA A 52 13.09 -0.97 7.40
CA ALA A 52 13.89 -0.49 8.53
C ALA A 52 15.40 -0.53 8.23
N GLN A 53 15.90 -1.58 7.57
CA GLN A 53 17.30 -1.65 7.12
C GLN A 53 17.64 -0.57 6.07
N LEU A 54 16.75 -0.34 5.11
CA LEU A 54 16.94 0.67 4.05
C LEU A 54 16.93 2.10 4.60
N ALA A 55 16.12 2.33 5.64
CA ALA A 55 15.81 3.65 6.14
C ALA A 55 16.50 4.02 7.47
N GLY A 56 17.05 3.03 8.17
CA GLY A 56 17.68 3.19 9.48
C GLY A 56 16.70 3.60 10.58
N HIS A 57 15.47 3.08 10.56
CA HIS A 57 14.43 3.44 11.54
C HIS A 57 13.94 2.24 12.37
N ASP A 58 13.27 2.54 13.48
CA ASP A 58 12.49 1.55 14.23
C ASP A 58 11.15 1.27 13.53
N HIS A 59 10.66 0.04 13.67
CA HIS A 59 9.33 -0.33 13.20
C HIS A 59 8.58 -1.18 14.23
N ALA A 60 7.26 -1.19 14.12
CA ALA A 60 6.40 -2.17 14.77
C ALA A 60 5.21 -2.49 13.87
N SER A 61 4.54 -3.60 14.15
CA SER A 61 3.35 -3.98 13.41
C SER A 61 2.29 -4.68 14.24
N GLN A 62 1.07 -4.71 13.70
CA GLN A 62 0.02 -5.62 14.08
C GLN A 62 -0.65 -6.18 12.82
N LEU A 63 -0.66 -7.50 12.71
CA LEU A 63 -1.02 -8.21 11.49
C LEU A 63 -2.14 -9.24 11.70
N GLY A 64 -2.79 -9.66 10.61
CA GLY A 64 -3.70 -10.79 10.56
C GLY A 64 -3.76 -11.47 9.18
N TRP A 65 -4.53 -12.54 9.05
CA TRP A 65 -4.72 -13.26 7.78
C TRP A 65 -5.81 -12.61 6.95
N GLY A 66 -5.43 -11.85 5.92
CA GLY A 66 -6.37 -11.07 5.12
C GLY A 66 -7.27 -10.15 5.96
N ALA A 67 -6.81 -9.73 7.13
CA ALA A 67 -7.62 -9.00 8.09
C ALA A 67 -7.96 -7.59 7.59
N SER A 68 -9.20 -7.17 7.84
CA SER A 68 -9.69 -5.83 7.53
C SER A 68 -9.32 -4.81 8.59
N LEU A 69 -9.35 -3.54 8.21
CA LEU A 69 -9.19 -2.42 9.14
C LEU A 69 -10.27 -2.43 10.25
N ALA A 70 -11.47 -2.92 9.92
CA ALA A 70 -12.56 -3.11 10.87
C ALA A 70 -12.25 -4.20 11.90
N GLN A 71 -11.72 -5.33 11.47
CA GLN A 71 -11.34 -6.44 12.37
C GLN A 71 -10.25 -6.04 13.37
N HIS A 72 -9.25 -5.27 12.93
CA HIS A 72 -8.26 -4.71 13.86
C HIS A 72 -8.88 -3.80 14.92
N ARG A 73 -10.00 -3.15 14.61
CA ARG A 73 -10.68 -2.23 15.53
C ARG A 73 -11.55 -3.00 16.52
N THR A 74 -12.25 -4.03 16.08
CA THR A 74 -13.10 -4.86 16.94
C THR A 74 -12.30 -5.88 17.74
N GLY A 75 -11.08 -6.21 17.31
CA GLY A 75 -10.21 -7.18 17.94
C GLY A 75 -10.37 -8.62 17.42
N ASP A 76 -11.34 -8.87 16.53
CA ASP A 76 -11.56 -10.17 15.90
C ASP A 76 -10.68 -10.32 14.65
N VAL A 77 -9.37 -10.44 14.88
CA VAL A 77 -8.34 -10.48 13.82
C VAL A 77 -7.96 -11.94 13.52
N PRO A 78 -8.29 -12.47 12.33
CA PRO A 78 -7.90 -13.82 11.95
C PRO A 78 -6.38 -14.01 12.00
N GLY A 79 -5.91 -15.13 12.54
CA GLY A 79 -4.49 -15.44 12.60
C GLY A 79 -3.66 -14.53 13.53
N PHE A 80 -4.28 -13.69 14.36
CA PHE A 80 -3.58 -12.69 15.18
C PHE A 80 -2.38 -13.25 15.94
N ALA A 81 -2.58 -14.32 16.73
CA ALA A 81 -1.49 -14.88 17.54
C ALA A 81 -0.33 -15.38 16.67
N ALA A 82 -0.64 -16.06 15.56
CA ALA A 82 0.37 -16.57 14.65
C ALA A 82 1.16 -15.43 13.99
N GLU A 83 0.46 -14.39 13.52
CA GLU A 83 1.09 -13.28 12.80
C GLU A 83 1.89 -12.33 13.68
N ASN A 84 1.54 -12.23 14.95
CA ASN A 84 2.11 -11.26 15.88
C ASN A 84 3.08 -11.89 16.91
N THR A 85 3.46 -13.16 16.73
CA THR A 85 4.53 -13.79 17.52
C THR A 85 5.91 -13.39 16.95
N HIS A 86 6.29 -12.13 17.14
CA HIS A 86 7.61 -11.61 16.79
C HIS A 86 7.97 -10.38 17.66
N PRO A 87 9.27 -10.04 17.82
CA PRO A 87 9.69 -8.95 18.71
C PRO A 87 9.16 -7.56 18.33
N ALA A 88 8.91 -7.33 17.04
CA ALA A 88 8.37 -6.07 16.53
C ALA A 88 6.84 -5.93 16.67
N HIS A 89 6.14 -6.90 17.25
CA HIS A 89 4.70 -6.77 17.46
C HIS A 89 4.41 -5.75 18.55
N ARG A 90 3.43 -4.89 18.30
CA ARG A 90 2.84 -4.05 19.34
C ARG A 90 1.35 -3.85 19.09
N PRO A 91 0.47 -3.99 20.09
CA PRO A 91 -0.96 -3.75 19.92
C PRO A 91 -1.25 -2.35 19.37
N VAL A 92 -2.10 -2.24 18.34
CA VAL A 92 -2.33 -0.99 17.61
C VAL A 92 -2.88 0.13 18.51
N ALA A 93 -3.76 -0.20 19.44
CA ALA A 93 -4.34 0.79 20.36
C ALA A 93 -3.27 1.45 21.25
N GLU A 94 -2.35 0.65 21.78
CA GLU A 94 -1.21 1.13 22.59
C GLU A 94 -0.19 1.88 21.73
N ALA A 95 0.10 1.37 20.54
CA ALA A 95 1.03 1.99 19.60
C ALA A 95 0.56 3.40 19.23
N MET A 96 -0.69 3.55 18.80
CA MET A 96 -1.27 4.83 18.41
C MET A 96 -1.44 5.79 19.61
N ALA A 97 -1.71 5.28 20.82
CA ALA A 97 -1.78 6.11 22.02
C ALA A 97 -0.42 6.65 22.47
N SER A 98 0.68 5.99 22.10
CA SER A 98 2.00 6.33 22.65
C SER A 98 2.65 7.58 22.06
N GLY A 99 2.17 8.07 20.92
CA GLY A 99 2.77 9.21 20.20
C GLY A 99 4.19 8.96 19.64
N ARG A 100 4.69 7.72 19.72
CA ARG A 100 6.09 7.37 19.38
C ARG A 100 6.39 7.21 17.89
N TYR A 101 5.36 7.08 17.05
CA TYR A 101 5.54 6.80 15.62
C TYR A 101 5.39 8.09 14.81
N ASP A 102 6.24 8.24 13.80
CA ASP A 102 6.22 9.35 12.86
C ASP A 102 5.43 9.02 11.60
N ALA A 103 5.25 7.72 11.31
CA ALA A 103 4.47 7.23 10.19
C ALA A 103 3.56 6.06 10.59
N LEU A 104 2.33 6.07 10.09
CA LEU A 104 1.40 4.93 10.08
C LEU A 104 1.21 4.48 8.63
N VAL A 105 1.52 3.22 8.35
CA VAL A 105 1.20 2.54 7.09
C VAL A 105 0.07 1.56 7.34
N VAL A 106 -1.01 1.69 6.59
CA VAL A 106 -2.23 0.88 6.70
C VAL A 106 -2.57 0.25 5.36
N THR A 107 -3.03 -1.00 5.35
CA THR A 107 -3.67 -1.62 4.17
C THR A 107 -5.01 -2.21 4.57
N GLU A 108 -5.97 -2.18 3.65
CA GLU A 108 -7.25 -2.87 3.79
C GLU A 108 -7.15 -4.31 3.29
N MET A 109 -8.04 -5.19 3.78
CA MET A 109 -8.10 -6.61 3.42
C MET A 109 -8.13 -6.87 1.92
N VAL A 110 -7.64 -8.06 1.56
CA VAL A 110 -7.95 -8.70 0.28
C VAL A 110 -9.14 -9.64 0.51
N GLU A 111 -10.25 -9.54 -0.22
CA GLU A 111 -10.49 -8.78 -1.44
C GLU A 111 -11.12 -7.38 -1.18
N LEU A 112 -10.67 -6.35 -1.92
CA LEU A 112 -11.05 -4.95 -1.68
C LEU A 112 -12.52 -4.63 -2.01
N ARG A 113 -13.11 -5.22 -3.06
CA ARG A 113 -14.54 -5.01 -3.39
C ARG A 113 -15.42 -5.51 -2.26
N ASP A 114 -15.08 -6.64 -1.64
CA ASP A 114 -15.78 -7.16 -0.47
C ASP A 114 -15.57 -6.26 0.76
N ALA A 115 -14.33 -5.78 0.98
CA ALA A 115 -14.04 -4.81 2.04
C ALA A 115 -14.91 -3.55 1.91
N LEU A 116 -14.93 -2.96 0.70
CA LEU A 116 -15.72 -1.77 0.38
C LEU A 116 -17.23 -1.98 0.46
N ARG A 117 -17.69 -3.24 0.40
CA ARG A 117 -19.11 -3.59 0.46
C ARG A 117 -19.56 -3.88 1.89
N TRP A 118 -18.71 -4.45 2.73
CA TRP A 118 -19.13 -5.05 4.00
C TRP A 118 -18.36 -4.57 5.24
N HIS A 119 -17.24 -3.85 5.08
CA HIS A 119 -16.34 -3.52 6.19
C HIS A 119 -16.16 -2.01 6.44
N ASP A 120 -16.96 -1.16 5.77
CA ASP A 120 -16.90 0.31 5.93
C ASP A 120 -15.46 0.85 5.85
N SER A 121 -14.69 0.38 4.86
CA SER A 121 -13.23 0.57 4.80
C SER A 121 -12.77 2.02 4.94
N ALA A 122 -13.43 2.97 4.28
CA ALA A 122 -13.10 4.38 4.39
C ALA A 122 -13.29 4.94 5.81
N VAL A 123 -14.36 4.51 6.50
CA VAL A 123 -14.64 4.90 7.88
C VAL A 123 -13.56 4.35 8.82
N HIS A 124 -13.14 3.10 8.61
CA HIS A 124 -12.10 2.49 9.43
C HIS A 124 -10.71 3.06 9.14
N LEU A 125 -10.41 3.39 7.89
CA LEU A 125 -9.20 4.11 7.52
C LEU A 125 -9.15 5.50 8.18
N ALA A 126 -10.25 6.27 8.12
CA ALA A 126 -10.38 7.55 8.79
C ALA A 126 -10.22 7.41 10.31
N HIS A 127 -10.84 6.39 10.91
CA HIS A 127 -10.71 6.09 12.34
C HIS A 127 -9.24 5.89 12.76
N TRP A 128 -8.50 5.04 12.05
CA TRP A 128 -7.10 4.78 12.39
C TRP A 128 -6.22 6.02 12.18
N ALA A 129 -6.44 6.77 11.10
CA ALA A 129 -5.76 8.03 10.86
C ALA A 129 -6.01 9.06 11.98
N ALA A 130 -7.26 9.21 12.41
CA ALA A 130 -7.64 10.10 13.51
C ALA A 130 -7.03 9.63 14.85
N ARG A 131 -7.04 8.32 15.11
CA ARG A 131 -6.49 7.75 16.34
C ARG A 131 -4.97 7.92 16.44
N ALA A 132 -4.28 7.79 15.31
CA ALA A 132 -2.86 8.04 15.17
C ALA A 132 -2.53 9.52 15.44
N ARG A 133 -3.29 10.44 14.83
CA ARG A 133 -3.13 11.90 15.01
C ARG A 133 -3.46 12.38 16.41
N ALA A 134 -4.38 11.72 17.10
CA ALA A 134 -4.66 12.00 18.51
C ALA A 134 -3.44 11.70 19.42
N GLY A 135 -2.61 10.71 19.07
CA GLY A 135 -1.36 10.43 19.79
C GLY A 135 -0.17 11.28 19.33
N ASN A 136 -0.02 11.48 18.02
CA ASN A 136 0.99 12.36 17.42
C ASN A 136 0.35 13.23 16.32
N PRO A 137 0.06 14.52 16.57
CA PRO A 137 -0.56 15.40 15.58
C PRO A 137 0.22 15.58 14.27
N SER A 138 1.52 15.26 14.26
CA SER A 138 2.40 15.38 13.09
C SER A 138 2.61 14.05 12.34
N ILE A 139 1.98 12.95 12.78
CA ILE A 139 2.14 11.64 12.14
C ILE A 139 1.72 11.67 10.67
N ARG A 140 2.55 11.07 9.82
CA ARG A 140 2.27 10.88 8.39
C ARG A 140 1.47 9.58 8.23
N VAL A 141 0.34 9.63 7.54
CA VAL A 141 -0.53 8.46 7.35
C VAL A 141 -0.50 8.04 5.88
N PHE A 142 -0.24 6.76 5.64
CA PHE A 142 -0.12 6.18 4.30
C PHE A 142 -1.07 4.99 4.15
N LEU A 143 -1.85 4.98 3.07
CA LEU A 143 -2.56 3.80 2.58
C LEU A 143 -1.66 3.05 1.60
N TYR A 144 -1.33 1.80 1.95
CA TYR A 144 -0.59 0.88 1.10
C TYR A 144 -1.57 0.11 0.22
N GLU A 145 -1.52 0.38 -1.09
CA GLU A 145 -2.26 -0.37 -2.11
C GLU A 145 -1.60 -1.74 -2.30
N THR A 146 -2.39 -2.78 -2.04
CA THR A 146 -2.05 -4.19 -2.25
C THR A 146 -2.77 -4.75 -3.48
N TRP A 147 -2.65 -6.05 -3.74
CA TRP A 147 -3.13 -6.70 -4.97
C TRP A 147 -3.98 -7.94 -4.70
N HIS A 148 -4.66 -8.41 -5.76
CA HIS A 148 -5.46 -9.63 -5.79
C HIS A 148 -4.61 -10.83 -6.21
N ARG A 149 -5.20 -12.02 -6.26
CA ARG A 149 -4.48 -13.24 -6.64
C ARG A 149 -4.07 -13.23 -8.13
N LEU A 150 -2.91 -13.82 -8.46
CA LEU A 150 -2.41 -13.94 -9.83
C LEU A 150 -3.39 -14.66 -10.77
N ASP A 151 -4.19 -15.57 -10.21
CA ASP A 151 -5.20 -16.39 -10.89
C ASP A 151 -6.61 -15.75 -10.88
N ASP A 152 -6.71 -14.44 -10.61
CA ASP A 152 -7.99 -13.72 -10.69
C ASP A 152 -8.59 -13.84 -12.11
N PRO A 153 -9.89 -14.21 -12.25
CA PRO A 153 -10.52 -14.47 -13.54
C PRO A 153 -10.65 -13.22 -14.44
N VAL A 154 -10.64 -12.00 -13.88
CA VAL A 154 -10.62 -10.75 -14.65
C VAL A 154 -9.20 -10.45 -15.18
N GLY A 155 -8.19 -11.13 -14.63
CA GLY A 155 -6.78 -10.96 -14.93
C GLY A 155 -6.11 -10.01 -13.95
N TRP A 156 -5.02 -10.47 -13.34
CA TRP A 156 -4.31 -9.75 -12.28
C TRP A 156 -3.86 -8.33 -12.66
N LEU A 157 -3.28 -8.14 -13.86
CA LEU A 157 -2.89 -6.80 -14.34
C LEU A 157 -4.11 -5.91 -14.59
N ASN A 158 -5.18 -6.45 -15.18
CA ASN A 158 -6.40 -5.69 -15.46
C ASN A 158 -7.06 -5.19 -14.17
N ARG A 159 -7.08 -6.04 -13.15
CA ARG A 159 -7.58 -5.68 -11.83
C ARG A 159 -6.75 -4.56 -11.20
N ILE A 160 -5.41 -4.68 -11.18
CA ILE A 160 -4.53 -3.64 -10.63
C ILE A 160 -4.71 -2.30 -11.37
N ASP A 161 -4.75 -2.32 -12.71
CA ASP A 161 -4.91 -1.10 -13.50
C ASP A 161 -6.29 -0.46 -13.29
N GLY A 162 -7.35 -1.27 -13.26
CA GLY A 162 -8.74 -0.80 -13.22
C GLY A 162 -9.24 -0.41 -11.83
N ASP A 163 -8.74 -1.07 -10.77
CA ASP A 163 -9.23 -0.87 -9.41
C ASP A 163 -8.59 0.36 -8.72
N MET A 164 -7.43 0.86 -9.19
CA MET A 164 -6.72 1.98 -8.57
C MET A 164 -7.59 3.24 -8.40
N GLN A 165 -8.11 3.79 -9.50
CA GLN A 165 -8.90 5.02 -9.41
C GLN A 165 -10.23 4.77 -8.69
N THR A 166 -10.95 3.74 -9.11
CA THR A 166 -12.36 3.55 -8.74
C THR A 166 -12.55 2.95 -7.34
N LEU A 167 -11.60 2.15 -6.85
CA LEU A 167 -11.69 1.47 -5.56
C LEU A 167 -10.72 2.08 -4.54
N TRP A 168 -9.42 2.08 -4.84
CA TRP A 168 -8.39 2.53 -3.89
C TRP A 168 -8.46 4.03 -3.62
N LEU A 169 -8.65 4.85 -4.66
CA LEU A 169 -8.68 6.30 -4.50
C LEU A 169 -10.08 6.82 -4.16
N ASP A 170 -11.05 6.65 -5.06
CA ASP A 170 -12.35 7.31 -4.96
C ASP A 170 -13.24 6.78 -3.83
N ARG A 171 -13.09 5.49 -3.47
CA ARG A 171 -13.94 4.85 -2.45
C ARG A 171 -13.26 4.60 -1.12
N LEU A 172 -11.93 4.72 -1.04
CA LEU A 172 -11.17 4.45 0.18
C LEU A 172 -10.32 5.65 0.61
N LEU A 173 -9.27 5.99 -0.14
CA LEU A 173 -8.30 7.00 0.26
C LEU A 173 -8.93 8.39 0.38
N TYR A 174 -9.63 8.86 -0.66
CA TYR A 174 -10.12 10.23 -0.69
C TYR A 174 -11.22 10.51 0.34
N PRO A 175 -12.25 9.66 0.51
CA PRO A 175 -13.23 9.86 1.57
C PRO A 175 -12.59 9.86 2.97
N ALA A 176 -11.67 8.92 3.25
CA ALA A 176 -11.00 8.87 4.54
C ALA A 176 -10.10 10.09 4.80
N SER A 177 -9.43 10.58 3.75
CA SER A 177 -8.59 11.79 3.80
C SER A 177 -9.41 13.06 4.02
N GLN A 178 -10.61 13.16 3.42
CA GLN A 178 -11.52 14.28 3.66
C GLN A 178 -11.99 14.32 5.12
N GLU A 179 -12.21 13.17 5.75
CA GLU A 179 -12.70 13.09 7.13
C GLU A 179 -11.60 13.26 8.17
N ALA A 180 -10.46 12.58 8.00
CA ALA A 180 -9.41 12.53 9.02
C ALA A 180 -8.22 13.46 8.75
N GLY A 181 -8.14 14.10 7.58
CA GLY A 181 -6.99 14.84 7.07
C GLY A 181 -6.07 13.98 6.18
N PRO A 182 -5.05 14.57 5.54
CA PRO A 182 -4.32 13.97 4.41
C PRO A 182 -3.82 12.54 4.62
N ILE A 183 -4.28 11.59 3.80
CA ILE A 183 -3.75 10.22 3.76
C ILE A 183 -3.11 10.01 2.39
N TYR A 184 -1.85 9.57 2.37
CA TYR A 184 -1.06 9.43 1.14
C TYR A 184 -1.03 7.99 0.63
N LEU A 185 -0.87 7.81 -0.67
CA LEU A 185 -0.81 6.49 -1.30
C LEU A 185 0.62 5.94 -1.31
N ILE A 186 0.78 4.66 -0.99
CA ILE A 186 1.93 3.83 -1.39
C ILE A 186 1.42 2.85 -2.46
N PRO A 187 1.73 3.05 -3.76
CA PRO A 187 1.11 2.32 -4.87
C PRO A 187 1.81 0.98 -5.14
N GLY A 188 1.72 0.06 -4.18
CA GLY A 188 2.45 -1.21 -4.21
C GLY A 188 2.00 -2.17 -5.30
N GLY A 189 0.70 -2.33 -5.51
CA GLY A 189 0.13 -3.08 -6.63
C GLY A 189 0.62 -2.55 -7.97
N GLN A 190 0.64 -1.23 -8.15
CA GLN A 190 1.15 -0.60 -9.38
C GLN A 190 2.63 -0.87 -9.61
N VAL A 191 3.45 -0.83 -8.54
CA VAL A 191 4.87 -1.18 -8.64
C VAL A 191 5.04 -2.67 -8.97
N MET A 192 4.30 -3.55 -8.31
CA MET A 192 4.35 -4.99 -8.59
C MET A 192 3.96 -5.29 -10.04
N ALA A 193 2.92 -4.62 -10.56
CA ALA A 193 2.50 -4.74 -11.95
C ALA A 193 3.56 -4.20 -12.93
N ALA A 194 4.22 -3.09 -12.61
CA ALA A 194 5.31 -2.56 -13.44
C ALA A 194 6.54 -3.49 -13.46
N ALA A 195 6.90 -4.08 -12.31
CA ALA A 195 7.97 -5.07 -12.22
C ALA A 195 7.64 -6.35 -13.00
N ALA A 196 6.40 -6.85 -12.88
CA ALA A 196 5.91 -7.98 -13.67
C ALA A 196 6.02 -7.73 -15.18
N ARG A 197 5.53 -6.58 -15.65
CA ARG A 197 5.64 -6.19 -17.06
C ARG A 197 7.09 -6.10 -17.52
N ALA A 198 7.99 -5.56 -16.69
CA ALA A 198 9.42 -5.48 -17.02
C ALA A 198 10.07 -6.86 -17.12
N ALA A 199 9.74 -7.79 -16.21
CA ALA A 199 10.22 -9.17 -16.26
C ALA A 199 9.78 -9.87 -17.56
N GLU A 200 8.48 -9.79 -17.87
CA GLU A 200 7.86 -10.46 -19.02
C GLU A 200 8.27 -9.84 -20.36
N ALA A 201 8.66 -8.57 -20.37
CA ALA A 201 9.27 -7.91 -21.52
C ALA A 201 10.78 -8.22 -21.67
N GLY A 202 11.38 -9.03 -20.79
CA GLY A 202 12.79 -9.37 -20.83
C GLY A 202 13.74 -8.24 -20.40
N LEU A 203 13.24 -7.24 -19.67
CA LEU A 203 14.02 -6.08 -19.24
C LEU A 203 14.76 -6.30 -17.92
N LEU A 204 14.50 -7.41 -17.21
CA LEU A 204 15.11 -7.72 -15.93
C LEU A 204 16.06 -8.93 -16.06
N PRO A 205 17.39 -8.73 -16.08
CA PRO A 205 18.32 -9.85 -16.16
C PRO A 205 18.14 -10.86 -15.01
N GLY A 206 17.80 -12.11 -15.34
CA GLY A 206 17.56 -13.18 -14.38
C GLY A 206 16.12 -13.27 -13.84
N LEU A 207 15.24 -12.32 -14.19
CA LEU A 207 13.82 -12.35 -13.84
C LEU A 207 12.97 -12.25 -15.12
N THR A 208 12.25 -13.30 -15.45
CA THR A 208 11.50 -13.44 -16.71
C THR A 208 9.99 -13.55 -16.50
N ASP A 209 9.54 -13.75 -15.26
CA ASP A 209 8.14 -14.03 -14.96
C ASP A 209 7.71 -13.39 -13.63
N ARG A 210 6.49 -12.85 -13.58
CA ARG A 210 5.93 -12.23 -12.37
C ARG A 210 5.91 -13.14 -11.15
N ARG A 211 5.75 -14.45 -11.33
CA ARG A 211 5.71 -15.46 -10.24
C ARG A 211 7.01 -15.48 -9.44
N GLN A 212 8.11 -14.98 -9.99
CA GLN A 212 9.38 -14.87 -9.27
C GLN A 212 9.36 -13.82 -8.15
N PHE A 213 8.35 -12.94 -8.09
CA PHE A 213 8.12 -12.05 -6.94
C PHE A 213 7.20 -12.65 -5.87
N PHE A 214 6.65 -13.85 -6.12
CA PHE A 214 5.67 -14.52 -5.26
C PHE A 214 6.28 -15.74 -4.56
N ALA A 215 5.71 -16.06 -3.40
CA ALA A 215 6.12 -17.23 -2.63
C ALA A 215 5.79 -18.54 -3.36
N THR A 216 6.43 -19.61 -2.92
CA THR A 216 6.08 -20.97 -3.29
C THR A 216 5.65 -21.67 -2.01
N GLY A 217 4.50 -22.33 -2.05
CA GLY A 217 3.96 -23.08 -0.93
C GLY A 217 4.86 -24.27 -0.53
N PRO A 218 4.68 -24.82 0.67
CA PRO A 218 5.46 -25.98 1.14
C PRO A 218 5.33 -27.22 0.24
N ASP A 219 4.24 -27.33 -0.52
CA ASP A 219 3.98 -28.39 -1.48
C ASP A 219 4.61 -28.13 -2.87
N GLY A 220 5.40 -27.08 -3.01
CA GLY A 220 6.05 -26.66 -4.25
C GLY A 220 5.12 -25.93 -5.23
N ARG A 221 3.85 -25.69 -4.87
CA ARG A 221 2.93 -24.95 -5.74
C ARG A 221 3.17 -23.45 -5.62
N PRO A 222 3.03 -22.68 -6.72
CA PRO A 222 3.09 -21.22 -6.65
C PRO A 222 2.03 -20.67 -5.70
N ASP A 223 2.44 -19.83 -4.76
CA ASP A 223 1.52 -18.97 -4.03
C ASP A 223 1.08 -17.86 -4.99
N THR A 224 -0.23 -17.70 -5.19
CA THR A 224 -0.75 -16.70 -6.14
C THR A 224 -1.06 -15.37 -5.47
N ILE A 225 -0.78 -15.18 -4.18
CA ILE A 225 -1.10 -13.93 -3.47
C ILE A 225 0.08 -13.35 -2.70
N HIS A 226 0.84 -14.16 -1.96
CA HIS A 226 1.90 -13.65 -1.09
C HIS A 226 3.21 -13.45 -1.85
N PHE A 227 3.89 -12.33 -1.59
CA PHE A 227 5.24 -12.13 -2.11
C PHE A 227 6.26 -13.07 -1.45
N ASN A 228 7.40 -13.24 -2.10
CA ASN A 228 8.62 -13.79 -1.48
C ASN A 228 9.59 -12.65 -1.09
N ASP A 229 10.83 -12.99 -0.75
CA ASP A 229 11.90 -12.04 -0.41
C ASP A 229 12.10 -10.92 -1.45
N LEU A 230 12.01 -11.25 -2.75
CA LEU A 230 12.19 -10.28 -3.84
C LEU A 230 11.03 -9.29 -3.87
N GLY A 231 9.80 -9.78 -3.72
CA GLY A 231 8.62 -8.93 -3.64
C GLY A 231 8.57 -8.11 -2.35
N ALA A 232 9.01 -8.66 -1.21
CA ALA A 232 9.16 -7.94 0.05
C ALA A 232 10.18 -6.79 -0.08
N TRP A 233 11.33 -7.05 -0.71
CA TRP A 233 12.33 -6.01 -1.00
C TRP A 233 11.77 -4.93 -1.93
N LEU A 234 11.06 -5.31 -2.99
CA LEU A 234 10.44 -4.37 -3.91
C LEU A 234 9.42 -3.47 -3.20
N MET A 235 8.62 -4.04 -2.30
CA MET A 235 7.68 -3.28 -1.48
C MET A 235 8.39 -2.37 -0.48
N ALA A 236 9.49 -2.83 0.14
CA ALA A 236 10.31 -1.99 1.03
C ALA A 236 10.90 -0.78 0.27
N LEU A 237 11.40 -0.95 -0.96
CA LEU A 237 11.83 0.17 -1.80
C LEU A 237 10.68 1.14 -2.12
N THR A 238 9.49 0.61 -2.39
CA THR A 238 8.30 1.41 -2.69
C THR A 238 7.90 2.28 -1.51
N HIS A 239 7.88 1.68 -0.31
CA HIS A 239 7.63 2.39 0.94
C HIS A 239 8.70 3.44 1.21
N TYR A 240 9.99 3.08 1.06
CA TYR A 240 11.10 4.03 1.21
C TYR A 240 10.91 5.24 0.29
N ALA A 241 10.68 5.00 -1.01
CA ALA A 241 10.61 6.06 -2.00
C ALA A 241 9.50 7.07 -1.70
N VAL A 242 8.32 6.59 -1.31
CA VAL A 242 7.17 7.43 -0.96
C VAL A 242 7.36 8.10 0.41
N MET A 243 7.71 7.34 1.45
CA MET A 243 7.75 7.89 2.82
C MET A 243 8.88 8.92 2.98
N TYR A 244 10.03 8.65 2.37
CA TYR A 244 11.21 9.52 2.43
C TYR A 244 11.28 10.52 1.29
N GLN A 245 10.42 10.38 0.27
CA GLN A 245 10.37 11.28 -0.89
C GLN A 245 11.73 11.30 -1.62
N ARG A 246 12.37 10.13 -1.75
CA ARG A 246 13.75 9.97 -2.26
C ARG A 246 13.84 8.84 -3.29
N PRO A 247 14.67 8.98 -4.33
CA PRO A 247 14.90 7.89 -5.27
C PRO A 247 15.55 6.70 -4.56
N PRO A 248 15.04 5.46 -4.74
CA PRO A 248 15.61 4.25 -4.14
C PRO A 248 16.82 3.71 -4.91
N VAL A 249 17.25 4.38 -5.99
CA VAL A 249 18.39 3.97 -6.81
C VAL A 249 19.68 4.02 -5.98
N GLY A 250 20.42 2.91 -5.97
CA GLY A 250 21.67 2.78 -5.21
C GLY A 250 21.49 2.26 -3.78
N LEU A 251 20.25 2.05 -3.33
CA LEU A 251 20.00 1.35 -2.07
C LEU A 251 20.47 -0.12 -2.14
N PRO A 252 20.81 -0.74 -0.99
CA PRO A 252 21.24 -2.14 -0.97
C PRO A 252 20.11 -3.07 -1.43
N HIS A 253 20.51 -4.14 -2.11
CA HIS A 253 19.61 -5.19 -2.60
C HIS A 253 19.84 -6.55 -1.93
N ARG A 254 20.81 -6.63 -1.02
CA ARG A 254 21.07 -7.75 -0.12
C ARG A 254 20.70 -7.29 1.28
N LEU A 255 19.63 -7.86 1.83
CA LEU A 255 19.06 -7.52 3.14
C LEU A 255 18.84 -8.81 3.95
N ALA A 256 18.59 -8.64 5.24
CA ALA A 256 18.10 -9.71 6.10
C ALA A 256 16.55 -9.74 6.11
N ARG A 257 15.99 -10.90 6.43
CA ARG A 257 14.58 -11.08 6.80
C ARG A 257 14.35 -10.58 8.24
N ALA A 258 13.10 -10.64 8.70
CA ALA A 258 12.73 -10.20 10.04
C ALA A 258 13.32 -11.07 11.18
N ASP A 259 13.75 -12.29 10.87
CA ASP A 259 14.42 -13.22 11.79
C ASP A 259 15.96 -13.14 11.70
N ASP A 260 16.49 -12.07 11.11
CA ASP A 260 17.90 -11.83 10.83
C ASP A 260 18.56 -12.83 9.85
N SER A 261 17.81 -13.80 9.30
CA SER A 261 18.33 -14.68 8.27
C SER A 261 18.56 -13.92 6.94
N PRO A 262 19.57 -14.30 6.14
CA PRO A 262 19.78 -13.67 4.83
C PRO A 262 18.58 -13.86 3.91
N ALA A 263 18.05 -12.78 3.35
CA ALA A 263 17.00 -12.85 2.34
C ALA A 263 17.59 -13.26 0.99
N HIS A 264 16.81 -13.97 0.17
CA HIS A 264 17.14 -14.20 -1.22
C HIS A 264 17.12 -12.86 -1.98
N SER A 265 18.29 -12.42 -2.44
CA SER A 265 18.42 -11.12 -3.10
C SER A 265 18.15 -11.21 -4.59
N VAL A 266 17.53 -10.17 -5.15
CA VAL A 266 17.49 -9.95 -6.60
C VAL A 266 18.91 -9.92 -7.20
N PRO A 267 19.10 -10.41 -8.44
CA PRO A 267 20.34 -10.19 -9.18
C PRO A 267 20.69 -8.70 -9.27
N GLU A 268 21.96 -8.33 -9.10
CA GLU A 268 22.39 -6.93 -9.04
C GLU A 268 21.97 -6.11 -10.27
N ALA A 269 22.08 -6.71 -11.47
CA ALA A 269 21.65 -6.07 -12.71
C ALA A 269 20.14 -5.80 -12.76
N ALA A 270 19.30 -6.71 -12.25
CA ALA A 270 17.86 -6.50 -12.13
C ALA A 270 17.52 -5.50 -11.01
N ALA A 271 18.30 -5.46 -9.92
CA ALA A 271 18.05 -4.58 -8.79
C ALA A 271 18.04 -3.09 -9.21
N LYS A 272 19.03 -2.68 -10.01
CA LYS A 272 19.12 -1.30 -10.51
C LYS A 272 17.90 -0.92 -11.37
N VAL A 273 17.45 -1.82 -12.24
CA VAL A 273 16.27 -1.58 -13.08
C VAL A 273 15.01 -1.50 -12.23
N LEU A 274 14.83 -2.41 -11.27
CA LEU A 274 13.69 -2.39 -10.34
C LEU A 274 13.64 -1.11 -9.50
N GLN A 275 14.77 -0.62 -9.00
CA GLN A 275 14.83 0.67 -8.29
C GLN A 275 14.39 1.85 -9.18
N GLN A 276 14.76 1.85 -10.46
CA GLN A 276 14.30 2.85 -11.42
C GLN A 276 12.80 2.74 -11.68
N VAL A 277 12.29 1.51 -11.85
CA VAL A 277 10.85 1.24 -12.01
C VAL A 277 10.06 1.75 -10.81
N VAL A 278 10.50 1.47 -9.58
CA VAL A 278 9.86 1.99 -8.36
C VAL A 278 9.76 3.53 -8.44
N TRP A 279 10.87 4.22 -8.72
CA TRP A 279 10.87 5.68 -8.80
C TRP A 279 9.92 6.23 -9.87
N GLN A 280 9.93 5.62 -11.06
CA GLN A 280 9.05 6.01 -12.16
C GLN A 280 7.58 5.83 -11.83
N VAL A 281 7.20 4.78 -11.10
CA VAL A 281 5.81 4.53 -10.71
C VAL A 281 5.37 5.51 -9.63
N VAL A 282 6.11 5.62 -8.53
CA VAL A 282 5.66 6.43 -7.37
C VAL A 282 5.56 7.93 -7.68
N THR A 283 6.34 8.42 -8.64
CA THR A 283 6.30 9.83 -9.08
C THR A 283 5.17 10.16 -10.05
N ARG A 284 4.46 9.15 -10.58
CA ARG A 284 3.30 9.34 -11.48
C ARG A 284 1.98 9.52 -10.75
N TYR A 285 1.91 9.17 -9.48
CA TYR A 285 0.69 9.24 -8.68
C TYR A 285 0.69 10.48 -7.79
N PRO A 286 -0.11 11.53 -8.07
CA PRO A 286 -0.18 12.70 -7.20
C PRO A 286 -0.55 12.37 -5.75
N ALA A 287 -1.32 11.29 -5.55
CA ALA A 287 -1.72 10.82 -4.23
C ALA A 287 -0.55 10.36 -3.33
N THR A 288 0.66 10.14 -3.88
CA THR A 288 1.86 9.84 -3.07
C THR A 288 2.41 11.06 -2.33
N GLY A 289 1.86 12.25 -2.60
CA GLY A 289 2.33 13.52 -2.03
C GLY A 289 3.67 13.99 -2.62
N MET A 290 4.23 13.23 -3.58
CA MET A 290 5.48 13.55 -4.26
C MET A 290 5.31 14.69 -5.26
N VAL A 291 6.38 15.47 -5.43
CA VAL A 291 6.49 16.38 -6.57
C VAL A 291 6.80 15.52 -7.79
N ALA A 292 5.98 15.61 -8.83
CA ALA A 292 6.30 14.98 -10.12
C ALA A 292 7.71 15.43 -10.53
N ALA A 293 8.58 14.49 -10.91
CA ALA A 293 9.86 14.84 -11.48
C ALA A 293 9.60 15.76 -12.68
N VAL A 294 10.11 16.98 -12.63
CA VAL A 294 10.15 17.83 -13.82
C VAL A 294 11.08 17.08 -14.77
N GLY A 295 10.51 16.61 -15.90
CA GLY A 295 11.16 15.70 -16.84
C GLY A 295 12.46 16.23 -17.42
#